data_AF-A0AAW9W9A9-F1
#
_entry.id   AF-A0AAW9W9A9-F1
#
_cell.length_a   1.000
_cell.length_b   1.000
_cell.length_c   1.000
_cell.angle_alpha   90.00
_cell.angle_beta   90.00
_cell.angle_gamma   90.00
#
_symmetry.space_group_name_H-M   'P 1'
#
loop_
_entity.id
_entity.type
_entity.pdbx_description
1 polymer ?
#
loop_
_entity_poly.entity_id
_entity_poly.type
_entity_poly.pdbx_seq_one_letter_code
_entity_poly.pdbx_strand_id
1 'polypeptide(L)'
;ESVLPKLKGNNDRWFKKMDKQMRKDGQPHQFDKIRDLNNEEKKIQLASIEDLVDNNFMTKHGAPGNGTYNPSDFSSAYVNMNMMT
;
A
#
# COMPACT_ATOMS: atom_id res chain seq x y z
N GLU A 1 19.87 -4.85 4.84
CA GLU A 1 19.70 -3.74 5.82
C GLU A 1 18.34 -3.06 5.61
N SER A 2 17.71 -2.59 6.69
CA SER A 2 16.40 -1.90 6.63
C SER A 2 16.51 -0.54 5.92
N VAL A 3 15.41 -0.11 5.29
CA VAL A 3 15.34 1.16 4.55
C VAL A 3 15.01 2.36 5.44
N LEU A 4 14.28 2.16 6.55
CA LEU A 4 13.82 3.25 7.42
C LEU A 4 14.95 4.19 7.87
N PRO A 5 16.12 3.71 8.37
CA PRO A 5 17.21 4.59 8.79
C PRO A 5 17.87 5.37 7.64
N LYS A 6 17.59 5.00 6.39
CA LYS A 6 18.20 5.56 5.18
C LYS A 6 17.29 6.53 4.44
N LEU A 7 16.03 6.68 4.88
CA LEU A 7 15.09 7.60 4.26
C LEU A 7 15.52 9.06 4.46
N LYS A 8 15.52 9.84 3.39
CA LYS A 8 15.87 11.27 3.40
C LYS A 8 14.68 12.12 2.92
N GLY A 9 13.58 12.08 3.66
CA GLY A 9 12.41 12.93 3.43
C GLY A 9 11.51 12.59 2.22
N ASN A 10 11.93 11.67 1.35
CA ASN A 10 11.07 11.10 0.30
C ASN A 10 11.07 9.58 0.39
N ASN A 11 9.89 9.00 0.60
CA ASN A 11 9.67 7.57 0.80
C ASN A 11 9.06 6.87 -0.45
N ASP A 12 8.75 7.62 -1.52
CA ASP A 12 8.06 7.14 -2.74
C ASP A 12 8.83 6.03 -3.45
N ARG A 13 10.16 6.01 -3.36
CA ARG A 13 10.95 4.95 -3.98
C ARG A 13 10.62 3.55 -3.42
N TRP A 14 10.20 3.51 -2.15
CA TRP A 14 10.16 2.27 -1.38
C TRP A 14 8.76 1.83 -1.01
N PHE A 15 7.80 2.75 -0.90
CA PHE A 15 6.47 2.45 -0.38
C PHE A 15 5.33 2.90 -1.29
N LYS A 16 4.21 2.19 -1.20
CA LYS A 16 2.90 2.52 -1.77
C LYS A 16 1.86 2.53 -0.65
N LYS A 17 0.70 3.13 -0.93
CA LYS A 17 -0.44 3.11 -0.01
C LYS A 17 -1.32 1.91 -0.32
N MET A 18 -1.68 1.17 0.73
CA MET A 18 -2.85 0.29 0.73
C MET A 18 -4.02 1.05 1.35
N ASP A 19 -4.87 1.58 0.48
CA ASP A 19 -6.04 2.37 0.84
C ASP A 19 -7.30 1.50 0.82
N LYS A 20 -8.39 1.99 1.42
CA LYS A 20 -9.69 1.31 1.34
C LYS A 20 -10.54 1.93 0.24
N GLN A 21 -11.20 1.10 -0.55
CA GLN A 21 -12.26 1.54 -1.46
C GLN A 21 -13.58 0.89 -1.05
N MET A 22 -14.54 1.70 -0.59
CA MET A 22 -15.87 1.20 -0.26
C MET A 22 -16.56 0.64 -1.49
N ARG A 23 -17.31 -0.45 -1.32
CA ARG A 23 -18.19 -0.98 -2.37
C ARG A 23 -19.31 0.02 -2.64
N LYS A 24 -19.79 0.04 -3.89
CA LYS A 24 -20.95 0.87 -4.25
C LYS A 24 -22.19 0.36 -3.51
N ASP A 25 -23.18 1.24 -3.38
CA ASP A 25 -24.53 0.92 -2.89
C ASP A 25 -24.63 0.53 -1.40
N GLY A 26 -23.85 1.18 -0.53
CA GLY A 26 -24.01 1.07 0.92
C GLY A 26 -23.66 -0.31 1.50
N GLN A 27 -22.99 -1.16 0.71
CA GLN A 27 -22.53 -2.45 1.21
C GLN A 27 -21.46 -2.25 2.30
N PRO A 28 -21.50 -3.02 3.39
CA PRO A 28 -20.61 -2.84 4.55
C PRO A 28 -19.16 -3.22 4.26
N HIS A 29 -18.89 -3.86 3.11
CA HIS A 29 -17.58 -4.38 2.77
C HIS A 29 -16.78 -3.39 1.92
N GLN A 30 -15.46 -3.44 2.06
CA GLN A 30 -14.50 -2.66 1.29
C GLN A 30 -13.68 -3.56 0.36
N PHE A 31 -12.99 -2.95 -0.59
CA PHE A 31 -11.91 -3.51 -1.38
C PHE A 31 -10.60 -2.87 -0.98
N ASP A 32 -9.51 -3.61 -1.14
CA ASP A 32 -8.16 -3.06 -1.01
C ASP A 32 -7.81 -2.29 -2.29
N LYS A 33 -7.28 -1.10 -2.12
CA LYS A 33 -6.86 -0.23 -3.21
C LYS A 33 -5.40 0.11 -3.07
N ILE A 34 -4.59 -0.39 -4.00
CA ILE A 34 -3.16 -0.10 -4.01
C ILE A 34 -2.92 1.05 -4.98
N ARG A 35 -2.20 2.06 -4.49
CA ARG A 35 -1.86 3.25 -5.26
C ARG A 35 -0.50 3.78 -4.87
N ASP A 36 0.07 4.58 -5.75
CA ASP A 36 1.24 5.38 -5.38
C ASP A 36 0.88 6.40 -4.28
N LEU A 37 1.91 6.79 -3.53
CA LEU A 37 1.80 7.80 -2.51
C LEU A 37 1.46 9.16 -3.15
N ASN A 38 0.62 9.95 -2.49
CA ASN A 38 0.34 11.32 -2.90
C ASN A 38 1.46 12.27 -2.42
N ASN A 39 1.43 13.53 -2.84
CA ASN A 39 2.49 14.49 -2.54
C ASN A 39 2.69 14.78 -1.04
N GLU A 40 1.68 14.57 -0.20
CA GLU A 40 1.74 14.74 1.25
C GLU A 40 2.32 13.49 1.91
N GLU A 41 1.80 12.32 1.54
CA GLU A 41 2.26 11.00 2.00
C GLU A 41 3.75 10.77 1.70
N LYS A 42 4.22 11.25 0.55
CA LYS A 42 5.64 11.17 0.17
C LYS A 42 6.58 11.88 1.14
N LYS A 43 6.08 12.90 1.85
CA LYS A 43 6.83 13.76 2.76
C LYS A 43 6.71 13.32 4.22
N ILE A 44 5.89 12.32 4.51
CA ILE A 44 5.75 11.78 5.87
C ILE A 44 7.11 11.25 6.31
N GLN A 45 7.57 11.71 7.46
CA GLN A 45 8.79 11.22 8.09
C GLN A 45 8.48 9.87 8.72
N LEU A 46 9.12 8.82 8.21
CA LEU A 46 8.98 7.45 8.70
C LEU A 46 10.24 7.12 9.51
N ALA A 47 10.10 7.01 10.82
CA ALA A 47 11.20 6.70 11.74
C ALA A 47 11.06 5.29 12.36
N SER A 48 9.86 4.73 12.35
CA SER A 48 9.50 3.49 13.03
C SER A 48 8.65 2.55 12.16
N ILE A 49 8.42 1.32 12.65
CA ILE A 49 7.52 0.37 11.99
C ILE A 49 6.07 0.82 12.19
N GLU A 50 5.78 1.37 13.36
CA GLU A 50 4.50 1.93 13.74
C GLU A 50 4.06 3.01 12.73
N ASP A 51 4.97 3.89 12.31
CA ASP A 51 4.67 4.91 11.29
C ASP A 51 4.22 4.27 9.95
N LEU A 52 4.78 3.12 9.57
CA LEU A 52 4.37 2.41 8.36
C LEU A 52 2.97 1.82 8.51
N VAL A 53 2.68 1.26 9.68
CA VAL A 53 1.40 0.63 10.01
C VAL A 53 0.30 1.69 10.07
N ASP A 54 0.50 2.78 10.80
CA ASP A 54 -0.48 3.86 10.97
C ASP A 54 -0.83 4.54 9.63
N ASN A 55 0.15 4.58 8.72
CA ASN A 55 -0.03 5.14 7.39
C ASN A 55 -0.45 4.08 6.35
N ASN A 56 -0.69 2.82 6.71
CA ASN A 56 -0.98 1.72 5.77
C ASN A 56 -0.02 1.70 4.57
N PHE A 57 1.28 1.87 4.82
CA PHE A 57 2.31 1.83 3.80
C PHE A 57 2.82 0.41 3.60
N MET A 58 2.82 -0.03 2.33
CA MET A 58 3.36 -1.33 1.93
C MET A 58 4.60 -1.14 1.07
N THR A 59 5.55 -2.08 1.14
CA THR A 59 6.75 -2.05 0.29
C THR A 59 6.38 -2.14 -1.19
N LYS A 60 7.05 -1.39 -2.07
CA LYS A 60 6.94 -1.54 -3.53
C LYS A 60 7.54 -2.87 -4.01
N HIS A 61 8.44 -3.46 -3.24
CA HIS A 61 9.13 -4.68 -3.62
C HIS A 61 8.19 -5.90 -3.49
N GLY A 62 7.86 -6.54 -4.61
CA GLY A 62 6.97 -7.70 -4.64
C GLY A 62 5.49 -7.38 -4.39
N ALA A 63 5.14 -6.10 -4.24
CA ALA A 63 3.75 -5.67 -4.18
C ALA A 63 3.07 -5.80 -5.53
N PRO A 64 1.76 -6.06 -5.55
CA PRO A 64 1.03 -6.13 -6.80
C PRO A 64 0.87 -4.72 -7.41
N GLY A 65 0.30 -4.67 -8.61
CA GLY A 65 0.09 -3.44 -9.36
C GLY A 65 -0.76 -2.39 -8.62
N ASN A 66 -0.84 -1.18 -9.19
CA ASN A 66 -1.81 -0.21 -8.71
C ASN A 66 -3.21 -0.60 -9.22
N GLY A 67 -4.21 -0.51 -8.37
CA GLY A 67 -5.58 -0.89 -8.72
C GLY A 67 -6.45 -1.16 -7.50
N THR A 68 -7.72 -1.44 -7.77
CA THR A 68 -8.67 -1.94 -6.77
C THR A 68 -8.74 -3.45 -6.90
N TYR A 69 -8.53 -4.16 -5.80
CA TYR A 69 -8.52 -5.61 -5.75
C TYR A 69 -9.89 -6.11 -5.31
N ASN A 70 -10.63 -6.62 -6.29
CA ASN A 70 -12.01 -7.04 -6.16
C ASN A 70 -12.12 -8.55 -6.38
N PRO A 71 -12.47 -9.34 -5.35
CA PRO A 71 -12.59 -10.79 -5.45
C PRO A 71 -13.69 -11.25 -6.42
N SER A 72 -14.57 -10.36 -6.87
CA SER A 72 -15.64 -10.70 -7.81
C SER A 72 -15.23 -10.63 -9.28
N ASP A 73 -14.05 -10.08 -9.63
CA ASP A 73 -13.58 -10.01 -11.01
C ASP A 73 -12.37 -10.87 -11.31
N PHE A 74 -12.25 -11.34 -12.55
CA PHE A 74 -11.18 -12.26 -12.94
C PHE A 74 -9.80 -11.59 -12.93
N SER A 75 -9.74 -10.29 -13.18
CA SER A 75 -8.48 -9.54 -13.30
C SER A 75 -7.75 -9.32 -11.97
N SER A 76 -8.47 -9.25 -10.85
CA SER A 76 -7.94 -8.82 -9.56
C SER A 76 -8.34 -9.70 -8.38
N ALA A 77 -9.15 -10.75 -8.60
CA ALA A 77 -9.51 -11.69 -7.54
C ALA A 77 -8.36 -12.56 -7.03
N TYR A 78 -7.37 -12.84 -7.89
CA TYR A 78 -6.23 -13.71 -7.56
C TYR A 78 -4.98 -12.88 -7.28
N VAL A 79 -4.82 -12.48 -6.02
CA VAL A 79 -3.63 -11.74 -5.57
C VAL A 79 -2.74 -12.67 -4.77
N ASN A 80 -1.52 -12.90 -5.26
CA ASN A 80 -0.50 -13.58 -4.48
C ASN A 80 0.31 -12.55 -3.71
N MET A 81 0.45 -12.76 -2.39
CA MET A 81 1.40 -12.01 -1.58
C MET A 81 2.76 -12.64 -1.72
N ASN A 82 3.74 -11.86 -2.18
CA ASN A 82 5.09 -12.38 -2.32
C ASN A 82 5.76 -12.45 -0.94
N MET A 83 6.04 -13.66 -0.47
CA MET A 83 6.82 -13.88 0.74
C MET A 83 8.29 -13.71 0.40
N MET A 84 8.99 -12.81 1.08
CA MET A 84 10.45 -12.74 0.97
C MET A 84 11.08 -13.82 1.84
N THR A 85 12.01 -14.58 1.27
CA THR A 85 12.92 -15.49 1.97
C THR A 85 14.17 -14.75 2.45
#